data_AF-A0A935MPZ7-F1
#
_entry.id   AF-A0A935MPZ7-F1
#
_cell.length_a   1.000
_cell.length_b   1.000
_cell.length_c   1.000
_cell.angle_alpha   90.00
_cell.angle_beta   90.00
_cell.angle_gamma   90.00
#
_symmetry.space_group_name_H-M   'P 1'
#
loop_
_entity.id
_entity.type
_entity.pdbx_description
1 polymer ?
#
loop_
_entity_poly.entity_id
_entity_poly.type
_entity_poly.pdbx_seq_one_letter_code
_entity_poly.pdbx_strand_id
1 'polypeptide(L)'
;MNVEELYLESEADIKNSLFAEAYHKCESILYEDPKHAPAHNSMGWLLKTQFDDYDRAENHFLTAMRSDPLYPHPYFHYSTFLTDLERFDDLEKHLTKCLTVVTLEKSWIFGKWAIMEELRLNFEAAIINYEKAILASLIDDKIKGYQEDIGRCKLKLGIIKQSKIKNPLELKK
;
A
#
# COMPACT_ATOMS: atom_id res chain seq x y z
N MET A 1 18.66 -7.86 26.05
CA MET A 1 18.22 -6.75 25.20
C MET A 1 16.71 -6.81 25.14
N ASN A 2 16.01 -5.69 25.34
CA ASN A 2 14.54 -5.69 25.25
C ASN A 2 14.14 -5.77 23.76
N VAL A 3 13.02 -6.43 23.45
CA VAL A 3 12.48 -6.53 22.07
C VAL A 3 12.29 -5.16 21.44
N GLU A 4 11.81 -4.17 22.23
CA GLU A 4 11.61 -2.80 21.74
C GLU A 4 12.92 -2.11 21.38
N GLU A 5 13.97 -2.27 22.18
CA GLU A 5 15.29 -1.69 21.91
C GLU A 5 15.91 -2.29 20.64
N LEU A 6 15.82 -3.62 20.51
CA LEU A 6 16.29 -4.33 19.33
C LEU A 6 15.50 -3.95 18.07
N TYR A 7 14.21 -3.65 18.21
CA TYR A 7 13.39 -3.14 17.10
C TYR A 7 13.82 -1.74 16.67
N LEU A 8 14.07 -0.82 17.61
CA LEU A 8 14.60 0.51 17.28
C LEU A 8 15.96 0.45 16.58
N GLU A 9 16.84 -0.47 16.99
CA GLU A 9 18.09 -0.72 16.27
C GLU A 9 17.85 -1.25 14.86
N SER A 10 16.91 -2.19 14.67
CA SER A 10 16.54 -2.70 13.35
C SER A 10 16.03 -1.58 12.43
N GLU A 11 15.20 -0.67 12.93
CA GLU A 11 14.71 0.47 12.15
C GLU A 11 15.84 1.47 11.82
N ALA A 12 16.79 1.66 12.74
CA ALA A 12 17.98 2.45 12.48
C ALA A 12 18.86 1.84 11.39
N ASP A 13 19.01 0.50 11.39
CA ASP A 13 19.73 -0.22 10.35
C ASP A 13 19.05 -0.07 8.98
N ILE A 14 17.72 -0.19 8.91
CA ILE A 14 16.96 0.07 7.68
C ILE A 14 17.24 1.48 7.16
N LYS A 15 17.18 2.49 8.05
CA LYS A 15 17.47 3.88 7.70
C LYS A 15 18.89 4.08 7.18
N ASN A 16 19.85 3.32 7.71
CA ASN A 16 21.26 3.35 7.32
C ASN A 16 21.58 2.39 6.16
N SER A 17 20.57 1.76 5.55
CA SER A 17 20.72 0.77 4.48
C SER A 17 21.52 -0.50 4.86
N LEU A 18 21.57 -0.81 6.16
CA LEU A 18 22.16 -2.02 6.73
C LEU A 18 21.10 -3.14 6.74
N PHE A 19 20.66 -3.55 5.56
CA PHE A 19 19.47 -4.39 5.40
C PHE A 19 19.63 -5.82 5.92
N ALA A 20 20.85 -6.38 5.85
CA ALA A 20 21.12 -7.72 6.37
C ALA A 20 21.08 -7.73 7.91
N GLU A 21 21.65 -6.70 8.53
CA GLU A 21 21.64 -6.49 9.97
C GLU A 21 20.20 -6.29 10.48
N ALA A 22 19.42 -5.44 9.81
CA ALA A 22 18.00 -5.25 10.12
C ALA A 22 17.21 -6.55 9.99
N TYR A 23 17.46 -7.34 8.94
CA TYR A 23 16.80 -8.63 8.73
C TYR A 23 17.09 -9.58 9.91
N HIS A 24 18.35 -9.74 10.32
CA HIS A 24 18.70 -10.61 11.44
C HIS A 24 18.15 -10.13 12.78
N LYS A 25 18.07 -8.81 13.00
CA LYS A 25 17.40 -8.25 14.18
C LYS A 25 15.91 -8.54 14.16
N CYS A 26 15.24 -8.36 13.03
CA CYS A 26 13.84 -8.73 12.86
C CYS A 26 13.61 -10.23 13.08
N GLU A 27 14.47 -11.12 12.57
CA GLU A 27 14.38 -12.57 12.86
C GLU A 27 14.50 -12.86 14.36
N SER A 28 15.46 -12.23 15.04
CA SER A 28 15.67 -12.41 16.47
C SER A 28 14.47 -11.93 17.28
N ILE A 29 13.88 -10.79 16.91
CA ILE A 29 12.64 -10.27 17.51
C ILE A 29 11.50 -11.28 17.33
N LEU A 30 11.31 -11.79 16.11
CA LEU A 30 10.22 -12.71 15.80
C LEU A 30 10.41 -14.11 16.39
N TYR A 31 11.63 -14.49 16.76
CA TYR A 31 11.91 -15.69 17.53
C TYR A 31 11.41 -15.55 18.97
N GLU A 32 11.67 -14.40 19.61
CA GLU A 32 11.27 -14.13 21.01
C GLU A 32 9.79 -13.73 21.14
N ASP A 33 9.30 -12.90 20.22
CA ASP A 33 7.89 -12.50 20.10
C ASP A 33 7.35 -12.77 18.68
N PRO A 34 6.83 -13.99 18.43
CA PRO A 34 6.29 -14.36 17.13
C PRO A 34 5.06 -13.57 16.68
N LYS A 35 4.50 -12.68 17.52
CA LYS A 35 3.36 -11.83 17.17
C LYS A 35 3.75 -10.35 17.10
N HIS A 36 5.04 -10.01 17.12
CA HIS A 36 5.47 -8.62 17.05
C HIS A 36 5.11 -7.97 15.70
N ALA A 37 3.97 -7.27 15.64
CA ALA A 37 3.42 -6.73 14.40
C ALA A 37 4.36 -5.73 13.68
N PRO A 38 5.06 -4.81 14.37
CA PRO A 38 6.04 -3.93 13.73
C PRO A 38 7.19 -4.69 13.06
N ALA A 39 7.73 -5.73 13.72
CA ALA A 39 8.82 -6.53 13.14
C ALA A 39 8.36 -7.36 11.94
N HIS A 40 7.15 -7.91 11.97
CA HIS A 40 6.57 -8.52 10.77
C HIS A 40 6.39 -7.51 9.63
N ASN A 41 5.97 -6.28 9.92
CA ASN A 41 5.85 -5.24 8.89
C ASN A 41 7.23 -4.88 8.28
N SER A 42 8.26 -4.68 9.10
CA SER A 42 9.62 -4.39 8.63
C SER A 42 10.22 -5.56 7.86
N MET A 43 10.01 -6.80 8.31
CA MET A 43 10.41 -8.01 7.60
C MET A 43 9.74 -8.12 6.22
N GLY A 44 8.42 -7.86 6.15
CA GLY A 44 7.70 -7.84 4.88
C GLY A 44 8.25 -6.79 3.90
N TRP A 45 8.58 -5.60 4.41
CA TRP A 45 9.17 -4.54 3.60
C TRP A 45 10.58 -4.90 3.10
N LEU A 46 11.44 -5.45 3.97
CA LEU A 46 12.79 -5.90 3.63
C LEU A 46 12.74 -6.99 2.54
N LEU A 47 11.93 -8.02 2.74
CA LEU A 47 11.78 -9.13 1.79
C LEU A 47 11.29 -8.66 0.42
N LYS A 48 10.31 -7.74 0.40
CA LYS A 48 9.81 -7.15 -0.84
C LYS A 48 10.88 -6.31 -1.56
N THR A 49 11.59 -5.46 -0.83
CA THR A 49 12.35 -4.35 -1.45
C THR A 49 13.83 -4.64 -1.64
N GLN A 50 14.41 -5.51 -0.82
CA GLN A 50 15.85 -5.79 -0.80
C GLN A 50 16.19 -7.22 -1.24
N PHE A 51 15.23 -8.15 -1.12
CA PHE A 51 15.47 -9.57 -1.35
C PHE A 51 14.59 -10.19 -2.44
N ASP A 52 13.64 -9.44 -3.00
CA ASP A 52 12.66 -9.90 -4.02
C ASP A 52 11.92 -11.19 -3.65
N ASP A 53 11.75 -11.45 -2.35
CA ASP A 53 11.05 -12.62 -1.82
C ASP A 53 9.59 -12.25 -1.52
N TYR A 54 8.81 -12.14 -2.60
CA TYR A 54 7.44 -11.66 -2.53
C TYR A 54 6.50 -12.60 -1.75
N ASP A 55 6.73 -13.91 -1.81
CA ASP A 55 5.91 -14.90 -1.11
C ASP A 55 6.06 -14.76 0.41
N ARG A 56 7.29 -14.63 0.91
CA ARG A 56 7.50 -14.41 2.35
C ARG A 56 7.09 -13.00 2.75
N ALA A 57 7.30 -12.00 1.90
CA ALA A 57 6.87 -10.63 2.17
C ALA A 57 5.36 -10.53 2.43
N GLU A 58 4.53 -11.14 1.56
CA GLU A 58 3.08 -11.19 1.71
C GLU A 58 2.66 -11.84 3.02
N ASN A 59 3.27 -12.99 3.36
CA ASN A 59 2.99 -13.68 4.61
C ASN A 59 3.27 -12.81 5.84
N HIS A 60 4.36 -12.04 5.81
CA HIS A 60 4.72 -11.13 6.89
C HIS A 60 3.76 -9.95 7.02
N PHE A 61 3.35 -9.30 5.92
CA PHE A 61 2.32 -8.25 5.99
C PHE A 61 0.99 -8.77 6.52
N LEU A 62 0.54 -9.93 6.05
CA LEU A 62 -0.70 -10.56 6.52
C LEU A 62 -0.61 -10.95 8.00
N THR A 63 0.56 -11.38 8.47
CA THR A 63 0.76 -11.72 9.89
C THR A 63 0.79 -10.47 10.76
N ALA A 64 1.44 -9.38 10.32
CA ALA A 64 1.41 -8.11 11.03
C ALA A 64 -0.02 -7.61 11.28
N MET A 65 -0.88 -7.63 10.25
CA MET A 65 -2.31 -7.24 10.38
C MET A 65 -3.12 -8.17 11.30
N ARG A 66 -2.81 -9.48 11.33
CA ARG A 66 -3.47 -10.42 12.24
C ARG A 66 -3.02 -10.22 13.70
N SER A 67 -1.75 -9.92 13.89
CA SER A 67 -1.15 -9.75 15.22
C SER A 67 -1.60 -8.45 15.88
N ASP A 68 -1.64 -7.35 15.13
CA ASP A 68 -2.23 -6.09 15.58
C ASP A 68 -3.13 -5.49 14.48
N PRO A 69 -4.45 -5.71 14.57
CA PRO A 69 -5.39 -5.17 13.59
C PRO A 69 -5.49 -3.64 13.57
N LEU A 70 -5.03 -2.94 14.61
CA LEU A 70 -5.07 -1.48 14.70
C LEU A 70 -3.76 -0.82 14.24
N TYR A 71 -2.69 -1.59 14.05
CA TYR A 71 -1.42 -1.08 13.52
C TYR A 71 -1.54 -0.77 12.01
N PRO A 72 -1.45 0.51 11.58
CA PRO A 72 -1.86 0.91 10.23
C PRO A 72 -0.81 0.59 9.14
N HIS A 73 0.48 0.56 9.47
CA HIS A 73 1.59 0.40 8.52
C HIS A 73 1.48 -0.82 7.59
N PRO A 74 1.17 -2.04 8.08
CA PRO A 74 1.09 -3.21 7.20
C PRO A 74 -0.06 -3.11 6.20
N TYR A 75 -1.14 -2.37 6.49
CA TYR A 75 -2.22 -2.13 5.51
C TYR A 75 -1.73 -1.26 4.35
N PHE A 76 -0.91 -0.25 4.65
CA PHE A 76 -0.31 0.63 3.65
C PHE A 76 0.72 -0.12 2.80
N HIS A 77 1.65 -0.83 3.44
CA HIS A 77 2.69 -1.59 2.75
C HIS A 77 2.11 -2.72 1.90
N TYR A 78 1.11 -3.45 2.40
CA TYR A 78 0.46 -4.50 1.63
C TYR A 78 -0.33 -3.95 0.44
N SER A 79 -0.97 -2.78 0.59
CA SER A 79 -1.63 -2.12 -0.56
C SER A 79 -0.63 -1.74 -1.65
N THR A 80 0.56 -1.24 -1.27
CA THR A 80 1.64 -0.94 -2.22
C THR A 80 2.18 -2.22 -2.85
N PHE A 81 2.44 -3.26 -2.05
CA PHE A 81 2.85 -4.59 -2.55
C PHE A 81 1.90 -5.13 -3.62
N LEU A 82 0.58 -5.12 -3.36
CA LEU A 82 -0.41 -5.58 -4.34
C LEU A 82 -0.50 -4.68 -5.59
N THR A 83 -0.22 -3.39 -5.45
CA THR A 83 -0.18 -2.45 -6.58
C THR A 83 1.02 -2.73 -7.47
N ASP A 84 2.19 -2.91 -6.88
CA ASP A 84 3.45 -3.15 -7.60
C ASP A 84 3.39 -4.47 -8.38
N LEU A 85 2.68 -5.47 -7.86
CA LEU A 85 2.44 -6.75 -8.53
C LEU A 85 1.21 -6.75 -9.46
N GLU A 86 0.54 -5.60 -9.64
CA GLU A 86 -0.69 -5.46 -10.42
C GLU A 86 -1.81 -6.45 -10.02
N ARG A 87 -1.81 -6.93 -8.77
CA ARG A 87 -2.82 -7.83 -8.20
C ARG A 87 -4.07 -7.06 -7.77
N PHE A 88 -4.70 -6.38 -8.73
CA PHE A 88 -5.76 -5.42 -8.47
C PHE A 88 -7.02 -6.02 -7.83
N ASP A 89 -7.37 -7.28 -8.15
CA ASP A 89 -8.52 -7.94 -7.51
C ASP A 89 -8.29 -8.20 -6.02
N ASP A 90 -7.05 -8.50 -5.64
CA ASP A 90 -6.68 -8.68 -4.24
C ASP A 90 -6.57 -7.33 -3.54
N LEU A 91 -6.09 -6.30 -4.24
CA LEU A 91 -6.04 -4.93 -3.72
C LEU A 91 -7.47 -4.43 -3.42
N GLU A 92 -8.43 -4.68 -4.30
CA GLU A 92 -9.83 -4.30 -4.09
C GLU A 92 -10.43 -4.96 -2.85
N LYS A 93 -10.20 -6.27 -2.67
CA LYS A 93 -10.62 -6.99 -1.44
C LYS A 93 -9.94 -6.43 -0.20
N HIS A 94 -8.65 -6.09 -0.30
CA HIS A 94 -7.88 -5.51 0.79
C HIS A 94 -8.39 -4.13 1.18
N LEU A 95 -8.59 -3.23 0.21
CA LEU A 95 -9.13 -1.88 0.46
C LEU A 95 -10.55 -1.93 1.03
N THR A 96 -11.36 -2.90 0.63
CA THR A 96 -12.68 -3.16 1.25
C THR A 96 -12.55 -3.48 2.74
N LYS A 97 -11.57 -4.30 3.13
CA LYS A 97 -11.28 -4.58 4.55
C LYS A 97 -10.73 -3.34 5.26
N CYS A 98 -9.88 -2.56 4.61
CA CYS A 98 -9.36 -1.32 5.18
C CYS A 98 -10.48 -0.35 5.59
N LEU A 99 -11.61 -0.32 4.88
CA LEU A 99 -12.76 0.53 5.25
C LEU A 99 -13.36 0.20 6.62
N THR A 100 -13.12 -1.00 7.15
CA THR A 100 -13.59 -1.43 8.47
C THR A 100 -12.56 -1.21 9.58
N VAL A 101 -11.34 -0.76 9.25
CA VAL A 101 -10.25 -0.55 10.21
C VAL A 101 -10.25 0.90 10.67
N VAL A 102 -10.53 1.12 11.96
CA VAL A 102 -10.77 2.46 12.52
C VAL A 102 -9.55 3.39 12.51
N THR A 103 -8.34 2.82 12.49
CA THR A 103 -7.09 3.60 12.45
C THR A 103 -6.70 4.04 11.03
N LEU A 104 -7.41 3.58 10.00
CA LEU A 104 -7.15 3.95 8.61
C LEU A 104 -8.05 5.10 8.15
N GLU A 105 -7.43 6.09 7.53
CA GLU A 105 -8.15 7.23 6.97
C GLU A 105 -8.89 6.83 5.69
N LYS A 106 -10.21 7.08 5.65
CA LYS A 106 -11.05 6.83 4.46
C LYS A 106 -10.54 7.58 3.23
N SER A 107 -10.02 8.80 3.40
CA SER A 107 -9.44 9.57 2.29
C SER A 107 -8.27 8.83 1.63
N TRP A 108 -7.37 8.25 2.42
CA TRP A 108 -6.26 7.45 1.91
C TRP A 108 -6.76 6.20 1.18
N ILE A 109 -7.75 5.50 1.74
CA ILE A 109 -8.32 4.28 1.13
C ILE A 109 -8.90 4.59 -0.25
N PHE A 110 -9.73 5.63 -0.35
CA PHE A 110 -10.31 6.05 -1.63
C PHE A 110 -9.26 6.54 -2.62
N GLY A 111 -8.23 7.28 -2.15
CA GLY A 111 -7.11 7.67 -3.01
C GLY A 111 -6.34 6.47 -3.56
N LYS A 112 -6.12 5.42 -2.75
CA LYS A 112 -5.47 4.19 -3.21
C LYS A 112 -6.33 3.43 -4.21
N TRP A 113 -7.64 3.40 -4.01
CA TRP A 113 -8.60 2.83 -4.96
C TRP A 113 -8.59 3.59 -6.29
N ALA A 114 -8.49 4.92 -6.24
CA ALA A 114 -8.40 5.74 -7.43
C ALA A 114 -7.14 5.46 -8.24
N ILE A 115 -5.98 5.31 -7.57
CA ILE A 115 -4.72 4.91 -8.21
C ILE A 115 -4.87 3.53 -8.89
N MET A 116 -5.51 2.56 -8.23
CA MET A 116 -5.77 1.24 -8.82
C MET A 116 -6.60 1.34 -10.10
N GLU A 117 -7.67 2.14 -10.10
CA GLU A 117 -8.49 2.35 -11.30
C GLU A 117 -7.74 3.12 -12.40
N GLU A 118 -6.89 4.08 -12.04
CA GLU A 118 -6.05 4.80 -13.00
C GLU A 118 -5.05 3.86 -13.69
N LEU A 119 -4.45 2.92 -12.95
CA LEU A 119 -3.58 1.87 -13.49
C LEU A 119 -4.34 0.89 -14.40
N ARG A 120 -5.60 0.60 -14.10
CA ARG A 120 -6.53 -0.13 -14.97
C ARG A 120 -7.04 0.70 -16.16
N LEU A 121 -6.58 1.95 -16.33
CA LEU A 121 -7.05 2.88 -17.37
C LEU A 121 -8.55 3.20 -17.28
N ASN A 122 -9.17 2.95 -16.13
CA ASN A 122 -10.57 3.26 -15.83
C ASN A 122 -10.66 4.69 -15.27
N PHE A 123 -10.34 5.68 -16.09
CA PHE A 123 -10.18 7.07 -15.62
C PHE A 123 -11.45 7.67 -15.01
N GLU A 124 -12.63 7.32 -15.51
CA GLU A 124 -13.89 7.73 -14.89
C GLU A 124 -14.02 7.19 -13.45
N ALA A 125 -13.71 5.91 -13.23
CA ALA A 125 -13.75 5.30 -11.91
C ALA A 125 -12.66 5.87 -10.98
N ALA A 126 -11.48 6.17 -11.52
CA ALA A 126 -10.42 6.85 -10.79
C ALA A 126 -10.88 8.22 -10.28
N ILE A 127 -11.48 9.05 -11.16
CA ILE A 127 -12.01 10.38 -10.79
C ILE A 127 -13.05 10.27 -9.68
N ILE A 128 -14.01 9.34 -9.78
CA ILE A 128 -15.03 9.13 -8.75
C ILE A 128 -14.38 8.79 -7.40
N ASN A 129 -13.36 7.95 -7.37
CA ASN A 129 -12.68 7.59 -6.13
C ASN A 129 -11.81 8.74 -5.58
N TYR A 130 -11.18 9.55 -6.42
CA TYR A 130 -10.51 10.78 -5.96
C TYR A 130 -11.50 11.79 -5.37
N GLU A 131 -12.70 11.93 -5.95
CA GLU A 131 -13.76 12.77 -5.39
C GLU A 131 -14.21 12.26 -4.01
N LYS A 132 -14.39 10.95 -3.83
CA LYS A 132 -14.63 10.35 -2.51
C LYS A 132 -13.47 10.62 -1.54
N ALA A 133 -12.24 10.58 -2.01
CA ALA A 133 -11.05 10.85 -1.20
C ALA A 133 -11.03 12.31 -0.70
N ILE A 134 -11.39 13.26 -1.58
CA ILE A 134 -11.56 14.69 -1.23
C ILE A 134 -12.65 14.86 -0.18
N LEU A 135 -13.83 14.27 -0.39
CA LEU A 135 -14.96 14.37 0.55
C LEU A 135 -14.64 13.79 1.93
N ALA A 136 -13.75 12.80 1.99
CA ALA A 136 -13.31 12.17 3.23
C ALA A 136 -12.07 12.83 3.87
N SER A 137 -11.45 13.81 3.21
CA SER A 137 -10.23 14.47 3.69
C SER A 137 -10.55 15.76 4.44
N LEU A 138 -9.81 16.01 5.52
CA LEU A 138 -9.81 17.29 6.24
C LEU A 138 -8.47 18.05 6.06
N ILE A 139 -7.57 17.53 5.21
CA ILE A 139 -6.23 18.08 4.99
C ILE A 139 -6.19 18.72 3.59
N ASP A 140 -5.96 20.03 3.54
CA ASP A 140 -5.94 20.82 2.31
C ASP A 140 -4.90 20.32 1.30
N ASP A 141 -3.71 19.96 1.76
CA ASP A 141 -2.65 19.44 0.88
C ASP A 141 -3.06 18.13 0.20
N LYS A 142 -3.77 17.24 0.93
CA LYS A 142 -4.32 16.00 0.34
C LYS A 142 -5.40 16.33 -0.68
N ILE A 143 -6.29 17.27 -0.36
CA ILE A 143 -7.37 17.70 -1.27
C ILE A 143 -6.76 18.25 -2.56
N LYS A 144 -5.74 19.11 -2.46
CA LYS A 144 -5.04 19.66 -3.61
C LYS A 144 -4.38 18.56 -4.45
N GLY A 145 -3.70 17.60 -3.81
CA GLY A 145 -3.12 16.44 -4.50
C GLY A 145 -4.17 15.64 -5.29
N TYR A 146 -5.31 15.34 -4.68
CA TYR A 146 -6.39 14.63 -5.37
C TYR A 146 -7.01 15.45 -6.51
N GLN A 147 -7.08 16.77 -6.40
CA GLN A 147 -7.53 17.64 -7.50
C GLN A 147 -6.56 17.59 -8.70
N GLU A 148 -5.25 17.58 -8.44
CA GLU A 148 -4.21 17.42 -9.46
C GLU A 148 -4.31 16.03 -10.14
N ASP A 149 -4.53 14.98 -9.35
CA ASP A 149 -4.75 13.61 -9.84
C ASP A 149 -6.01 13.51 -10.73
N ILE A 150 -7.12 14.16 -10.34
CA ILE A 150 -8.33 14.28 -11.17
C ILE A 150 -8.03 15.00 -12.47
N GLY A 151 -7.26 16.10 -12.43
CA GLY A 151 -6.82 16.83 -13.61
C GLY A 151 -6.05 15.94 -14.59
N ARG A 152 -5.13 15.12 -14.07
CA ARG A 152 -4.39 14.12 -14.85
C ARG A 152 -5.32 13.07 -15.45
N CYS A 153 -6.27 12.52 -14.69
CA CYS A 153 -7.24 11.55 -15.20
C CYS A 153 -8.12 12.13 -16.31
N LYS A 154 -8.60 13.37 -16.16
CA LYS A 154 -9.39 14.08 -17.19
C LYS A 154 -8.59 14.29 -18.48
N LEU A 155 -7.32 14.65 -18.38
CA LEU A 155 -6.41 14.74 -19.53
C LEU A 155 -6.30 13.40 -20.26
N LYS A 156 -5.97 12.33 -19.53
CA LYS A 156 -5.83 10.97 -20.10
C LYS A 156 -7.13 10.49 -20.77
N LEU A 157 -8.27 10.79 -20.15
CA LEU A 157 -9.57 10.46 -20.71
C LEU A 157 -9.86 11.22 -22.03
N GLY A 158 -9.47 12.50 -22.09
CA GLY A 158 -9.54 13.29 -23.32
C GLY A 158 -8.71 12.67 -24.45
N ILE A 159 -7.50 12.19 -24.14
CA ILE A 159 -6.63 11.49 -25.10
C ILE A 159 -7.33 10.25 -25.63
N ILE A 160 -7.83 9.35 -24.77
CA ILE A 160 -8.50 8.12 -25.24
C ILE A 160 -9.70 8.43 -26.15
N LYS A 161 -10.54 9.39 -25.76
CA LYS A 161 -11.73 9.79 -26.54
C LYS A 161 -11.37 10.36 -27.91
N GLN A 162 -10.30 11.14 -28.02
CA GLN A 162 -9.86 11.75 -29.27
C GLN A 162 -9.08 10.78 -30.17
N SER A 163 -8.34 9.84 -29.58
CA SER A 163 -7.34 9.05 -30.31
C SER A 163 -7.89 7.82 -31.05
N LYS A 164 -9.18 7.44 -30.85
CA LYS A 164 -9.70 6.11 -31.21
C LYS A 164 -8.81 4.94 -30.72
N ILE A 165 -7.91 5.18 -29.77
CA ILE A 165 -7.09 4.14 -29.15
C ILE A 165 -8.08 3.31 -28.34
N LYS A 166 -8.37 2.09 -28.82
CA LYS A 166 -9.11 1.12 -28.02
C LYS A 166 -8.39 0.96 -26.70
N ASN A 167 -9.15 0.91 -25.61
CA ASN A 167 -8.59 0.63 -24.29
C ASN A 167 -7.66 -0.59 -24.44
N PRO A 168 -6.36 -0.50 -24.07
CA PRO A 168 -5.42 -1.62 -24.17
C PRO A 168 -5.93 -2.91 -23.51
N LEU A 169 -6.84 -2.80 -22.54
CA LEU A 169 -7.51 -3.94 -21.88
C LEU A 169 -8.63 -4.58 -22.72
N GLU A 170 -9.19 -3.89 -23.72
CA GLU A 170 -10.14 -4.47 -24.68
C GLU A 170 -9.47 -5.39 -25.72
N LEU A 171 -8.14 -5.41 -25.79
CA LEU A 171 -7.36 -6.26 -26.70
C LEU A 171 -7.07 -7.66 -26.11
N LYS A 172 -7.46 -7.93 -24.85
CA LYS A 172 -7.22 -9.21 -24.15
C LYS A 172 -8.46 -10.10 -24.02
N LYS A 173 -9.43 -10.00 -24.94
CA LYS A 173 -10.57 -10.94 -25.02
C LYS A 173 -10.35 -12.00 -26.09
#